data_AF-A0A2K8P2I1-F1
#
_entry.id   AF-A0A2K8P2I1-F1
#
_cell.length_a   1.000
_cell.length_b   1.000
_cell.length_c   1.000
_cell.angle_alpha   90.00
_cell.angle_beta   90.00
_cell.angle_gamma   90.00
#
_symmetry.space_group_name_H-M   'P 1'
#
loop_
_entity.id
_entity.type
_entity.pdbx_description
1 polymer ?
#
loop_
_entity_poly.entity_id
_entity_poly.type
_entity_poly.pdbx_seq_one_letter_code
_entity_poly.pdbx_strand_id
1 'polypeptide(L)'
;MNNYKQISLKERTLIEYLLNIQNKPVSFIAKELKRDRSTIYREIKRNKAAVIYKSKDAQFTRDINNTLSHQNEINKYKEFLRFLYANFNPKSFSIDVCVFKAKELGIKTPTTQTVYNWIKNKQIKIKSKDLLRPRFWWKKSS
;
A
#
# COMPACT_ATOMS: atom_id res chain seq x y z
N MET A 1 9.53 9.51 -16.46
CA MET A 1 8.38 9.16 -15.58
C MET A 1 7.97 7.74 -15.93
N ASN A 2 7.94 6.82 -14.97
CA ASN A 2 7.74 5.39 -15.26
C ASN A 2 6.24 5.13 -15.52
N ASN A 3 5.83 4.95 -16.77
CA ASN A 3 4.43 4.68 -17.18
C ASN A 3 3.99 3.24 -16.85
N TYR A 4 4.50 2.68 -15.75
CA TYR A 4 4.21 1.32 -15.35
C TYR A 4 2.80 1.22 -14.79
N LYS A 5 1.89 0.66 -15.58
CA LYS A 5 0.52 0.35 -15.15
C LYS A 5 0.50 -1.05 -14.53
N GLN A 6 0.04 -1.18 -13.28
CA GLN A 6 -0.17 -2.50 -12.68
C GLN A 6 -1.27 -3.27 -13.43
N ILE A 7 -1.18 -4.61 -13.41
CA ILE A 7 -2.27 -5.47 -13.89
C ILE A 7 -3.42 -5.37 -12.89
N SER A 8 -4.61 -5.05 -13.40
CA SER A 8 -5.85 -4.95 -12.64
C SER A 8 -6.51 -6.32 -12.43
N LEU A 9 -7.45 -6.40 -11.49
CA LEU A 9 -8.23 -7.63 -11.27
C LEU A 9 -8.95 -8.09 -12.55
N LYS A 10 -9.55 -7.16 -13.31
CA LYS A 10 -10.20 -7.46 -14.59
C LYS A 10 -9.24 -8.10 -15.59
N GLU A 11 -8.04 -7.54 -15.73
CA GLU A 11 -7.00 -8.12 -16.58
C GLU A 11 -6.56 -9.49 -16.07
N ARG A 12 -6.41 -9.70 -14.76
CA ARG A 12 -6.11 -11.02 -14.18
C ARG A 12 -7.18 -12.06 -14.51
N THR A 13 -8.45 -11.70 -14.42
CA THR A 13 -9.57 -12.59 -14.76
C THR A 13 -9.56 -12.96 -16.24
N LEU A 14 -9.25 -12.00 -17.13
CA LEU A 14 -9.12 -12.30 -18.56
C LEU A 14 -7.93 -13.20 -18.86
N ILE A 15 -6.78 -12.99 -18.19
CA ILE A 15 -5.61 -13.89 -18.28
C ILE A 15 -6.00 -15.30 -17.89
N GLU A 16 -6.72 -15.48 -16.78
CA GLU A 16 -7.19 -16.80 -16.32
C GLU A 16 -8.08 -17.49 -17.35
N TYR A 17 -9.07 -16.78 -17.90
CA TYR A 17 -9.97 -17.30 -18.92
C TYR A 17 -9.22 -17.70 -20.22
N LEU A 18 -8.39 -16.80 -20.75
CA LEU A 18 -7.67 -17.03 -22.01
C LEU A 18 -6.61 -18.13 -21.87
N LEU A 19 -5.92 -18.20 -20.73
CA LEU A 19 -4.85 -19.17 -20.51
C LEU A 19 -5.39 -20.56 -20.19
N ASN A 20 -6.36 -20.67 -19.28
CA ASN A 20 -6.77 -21.97 -18.76
C ASN A 20 -7.95 -22.58 -19.54
N ILE A 21 -8.90 -21.76 -20.01
CA ILE A 21 -10.11 -22.25 -20.70
C ILE A 21 -9.87 -22.28 -22.20
N GLN A 22 -9.37 -21.19 -22.77
CA GLN A 22 -9.13 -21.11 -24.22
C GLN A 22 -7.74 -21.61 -24.66
N ASN A 23 -6.87 -21.97 -23.71
CA ASN A 23 -5.50 -22.44 -23.95
C ASN A 23 -4.69 -21.56 -24.92
N LYS A 24 -4.86 -20.23 -24.82
CA LYS A 24 -4.19 -19.28 -25.71
C LYS A 24 -2.74 -19.02 -25.27
N PRO A 25 -1.81 -18.83 -26.22
CA PRO A 25 -0.43 -18.53 -25.88
C PRO A 25 -0.28 -17.13 -25.28
N VAL A 26 0.77 -16.93 -24.46
CA VAL A 26 1.06 -15.65 -23.79
C VAL A 26 1.17 -14.47 -24.77
N SER A 27 1.66 -14.70 -25.99
CA SER A 27 1.73 -13.67 -27.04
C SER A 27 0.34 -13.19 -27.48
N PHE A 28 -0.64 -14.07 -27.56
CA PHE A 28 -2.02 -13.73 -27.89
C PHE A 28 -2.64 -12.90 -26.76
N ILE A 29 -2.51 -13.38 -25.52
CA ILE A 29 -3.05 -12.70 -24.33
C ILE A 29 -2.48 -11.28 -24.20
N ALA A 30 -1.19 -11.10 -24.48
CA ALA A 30 -0.54 -9.80 -24.47
C ALA A 30 -1.11 -8.83 -25.52
N LYS A 31 -1.37 -9.31 -26.74
CA LYS A 31 -2.02 -8.50 -27.79
C LYS A 31 -3.44 -8.09 -27.39
N GLU A 32 -4.22 -9.05 -26.88
CA GLU A 32 -5.61 -8.83 -26.44
C GLU A 32 -5.70 -7.77 -25.33
N LEU A 33 -4.78 -7.85 -24.36
CA LEU A 33 -4.72 -6.92 -23.23
C LEU A 33 -3.98 -5.61 -23.55
N LYS A 34 -3.42 -5.47 -24.76
CA LYS A 34 -2.53 -4.35 -25.13
C LYS A 34 -1.41 -4.14 -24.11
N ARG A 35 -0.78 -5.24 -23.67
CA ARG A 35 0.33 -5.27 -22.70
C ARG A 35 1.57 -5.89 -23.32
N ASP A 36 2.73 -5.57 -22.78
CA ASP A 36 3.95 -6.28 -23.14
C ASP A 36 3.86 -7.77 -22.80
N ARG A 37 4.32 -8.61 -23.73
CA ARG A 37 4.42 -10.06 -23.52
C ARG A 37 5.18 -10.41 -22.25
N SER A 38 6.26 -9.68 -21.95
CA SER A 38 7.07 -9.89 -20.75
C SER A 38 6.30 -9.61 -19.46
N THR A 39 5.34 -8.68 -19.48
CA THR A 39 4.51 -8.34 -18.33
C THR A 39 3.51 -9.45 -18.02
N ILE A 40 2.83 -9.98 -19.04
CA ILE A 40 1.93 -11.13 -18.89
C ILE A 40 2.69 -12.38 -18.46
N TYR A 41 3.85 -12.64 -19.07
CA TYR A 41 4.70 -13.77 -18.69
C TYR A 41 5.12 -13.71 -17.22
N ARG A 42 5.59 -12.54 -16.74
CA ARG A 42 5.99 -12.35 -15.33
C ARG A 42 4.82 -12.52 -14.38
N GLU A 43 3.63 -12.01 -14.73
CA GLU A 43 2.43 -12.18 -13.91
C GLU A 43 2.07 -13.65 -13.75
N ILE A 44 2.02 -14.40 -14.85
CA ILE A 44 1.71 -15.83 -14.83
C ILE A 44 2.80 -16.58 -14.04
N LYS A 45 4.09 -16.35 -14.36
CA LYS A 45 5.20 -17.03 -13.70
C LYS A 45 5.23 -16.82 -12.19
N ARG A 46 4.91 -15.62 -11.71
CA ARG A 46 4.92 -15.29 -10.27
C ARG A 46 3.75 -15.89 -9.50
N ASN A 47 2.60 -16.04 -10.13
CA ASN A 47 1.35 -16.41 -9.44
C ASN A 47 0.83 -17.81 -9.84
N LYS A 48 1.60 -18.59 -10.60
CA LYS A 48 1.25 -19.97 -10.96
C LYS A 48 1.68 -20.90 -9.83
N ALA A 49 0.73 -21.36 -9.02
CA ALA A 49 0.99 -22.17 -7.83
C ALA A 49 1.02 -23.71 -8.06
N ALA A 50 0.96 -24.19 -9.31
CA ALA A 50 1.26 -25.58 -9.73
C ALA A 50 1.03 -25.73 -11.26
N VAL A 51 -0.22 -25.96 -11.65
CA VAL A 51 -0.60 -26.25 -13.05
C VAL A 51 -1.45 -25.14 -13.67
N ILE A 52 -2.22 -24.43 -12.86
CA ILE A 52 -3.27 -23.49 -13.29
C ILE A 52 -2.97 -22.10 -12.73
N TYR A 53 -3.24 -21.05 -13.51
CA TYR A 53 -3.18 -19.67 -13.05
C TYR A 53 -4.54 -19.23 -12.49
N LYS A 54 -4.62 -18.76 -11.25
CA LYS A 54 -5.87 -18.28 -10.64
C LYS A 54 -5.80 -16.77 -10.41
N SER A 55 -6.77 -16.02 -10.94
CA SER A 55 -6.78 -14.56 -10.86
C SER A 55 -6.97 -14.06 -9.42
N LYS A 56 -7.81 -14.73 -8.64
CA LYS A 56 -8.09 -14.38 -7.23
C LYS A 56 -6.84 -14.54 -6.37
N ASP A 57 -6.08 -15.62 -6.54
CA ASP A 57 -4.87 -15.89 -5.76
C ASP A 57 -3.75 -14.89 -6.10
N ALA A 58 -3.62 -14.55 -7.38
CA ALA A 58 -2.69 -13.50 -7.83
C ALA A 58 -3.04 -12.12 -7.24
N GLN A 59 -4.34 -11.78 -7.20
CA GLN A 59 -4.81 -10.54 -6.58
C GLN A 59 -4.54 -10.54 -5.07
N PHE A 60 -4.88 -11.63 -4.39
CA PHE A 60 -4.67 -11.79 -2.94
C PHE A 60 -3.18 -11.64 -2.56
N THR A 61 -2.29 -12.31 -3.29
CA THR A 61 -0.83 -12.20 -3.10
C THR A 61 -0.36 -10.76 -3.27
N ARG A 62 -0.85 -10.05 -4.29
CA ARG A 62 -0.54 -8.63 -4.52
C ARG A 62 -1.00 -7.76 -3.35
N ASP A 63 -2.20 -7.99 -2.84
CA ASP A 63 -2.77 -7.18 -1.76
C ASP A 63 -2.05 -7.43 -0.43
N ILE A 64 -1.64 -8.68 -0.14
CA ILE A 64 -0.75 -9.00 0.97
C ILE A 64 0.57 -8.26 0.83
N ASN A 65 1.25 -8.40 -0.32
CA ASN A 65 2.56 -7.77 -0.52
C ASN A 65 2.50 -6.25 -0.41
N ASN A 66 1.43 -5.62 -0.90
CA ASN A 66 1.21 -4.19 -0.73
C ASN A 66 1.04 -3.81 0.75
N THR A 67 0.28 -4.61 1.50
CA THR A 67 0.08 -4.41 2.94
C THR A 67 1.38 -4.57 3.72
N LEU A 68 2.17 -5.61 3.43
CA LEU A 68 3.48 -5.85 4.05
C LEU A 68 4.46 -4.71 3.73
N SER A 69 4.47 -4.20 2.49
CA SER A 69 5.28 -3.05 2.11
C SER A 69 4.94 -1.81 2.95
N HIS A 70 3.64 -1.50 3.10
CA HIS A 70 3.20 -0.40 3.97
C HIS A 70 3.56 -0.62 5.45
N GLN A 71 3.48 -1.85 5.95
CA GLN A 71 3.91 -2.18 7.32
C GLN A 71 5.43 -1.99 7.49
N ASN A 72 6.23 -2.40 6.51
CA ASN A 72 7.67 -2.20 6.52
C ASN A 72 8.06 -0.72 6.55
N GLU A 73 7.34 0.12 5.81
CA GLU A 73 7.51 1.59 5.86
C GLU A 73 7.20 2.17 7.25
N ILE A 74 6.27 1.59 8.01
CA ILE A 74 5.97 1.99 9.39
C ILE A 74 7.05 1.49 10.35
N ASN A 75 7.48 0.23 10.20
CA ASN A 75 8.51 -0.39 11.02
C ASN A 75 9.85 0.36 10.97
N LYS A 76 10.16 1.01 9.83
CA LYS A 76 11.30 1.93 9.68
C LYS A 76 11.34 3.05 10.73
N TYR A 77 10.20 3.39 11.33
CA TYR A 77 10.04 4.46 12.32
C TYR A 77 9.67 3.91 13.71
N LYS A 78 10.04 2.67 14.03
CA LYS A 78 9.71 2.03 15.32
C LYS A 78 10.15 2.86 16.54
N GLU A 79 11.32 3.47 16.49
CA GLU A 79 11.83 4.32 17.58
C GLU A 79 11.00 5.60 17.74
N PHE A 80 10.66 6.24 16.63
CA PHE A 80 9.74 7.38 16.62
C PHE A 80 8.37 6.98 17.18
N LEU A 81 7.83 5.81 16.83
CA LEU A 81 6.56 5.35 17.38
C LEU A 81 6.62 5.13 18.89
N ARG A 82 7.74 4.61 19.41
CA ARG A 82 7.97 4.47 20.86
C ARG A 82 7.97 5.84 21.54
N PHE A 83 8.69 6.81 20.97
CA PHE A 83 8.71 8.19 21.46
C PHE A 83 7.32 8.83 21.42
N LEU A 84 6.62 8.69 20.28
CA LEU A 84 5.28 9.24 20.07
C LEU A 84 4.30 8.71 21.11
N TYR A 85 4.24 7.39 21.32
CA TYR A 85 3.28 6.80 22.27
C TYR A 85 3.59 7.14 23.73
N ALA A 86 4.86 7.35 24.08
CA ALA A 86 5.25 7.74 25.43
C ALA A 86 4.89 9.20 25.75
N ASN A 87 4.94 10.09 24.76
CA ASN A 87 4.85 11.53 24.99
C ASN A 87 3.55 12.18 24.47
N PHE A 88 2.79 11.49 23.61
CA PHE A 88 1.62 12.09 22.96
C PHE A 88 0.56 12.54 23.98
N ASN A 89 0.21 13.82 23.91
CA ASN A 89 -0.90 14.41 24.65
C ASN A 89 -1.63 15.38 23.71
N PRO A 90 -2.93 15.19 23.43
CA PRO A 90 -3.65 16.00 22.46
C PRO A 90 -3.66 17.51 22.78
N LYS A 91 -3.58 17.90 24.05
CA LYS A 91 -3.64 19.31 24.48
C LYS A 91 -2.29 20.02 24.43
N SER A 92 -1.23 19.34 24.84
CA SER A 92 0.08 19.96 25.09
C SER A 92 1.21 19.43 24.20
N PHE A 93 1.05 18.22 23.67
CA PHE A 93 2.07 17.50 22.91
C PHE A 93 1.45 16.83 21.69
N SER A 94 1.00 17.69 20.76
CA SER A 94 0.34 17.27 19.52
C SER A 94 1.27 16.48 18.61
N ILE A 95 0.72 15.89 17.53
CA ILE A 95 1.52 15.15 16.54
C ILE A 95 2.63 16.03 15.95
N ASP A 96 2.36 17.30 15.64
CA ASP A 96 3.37 18.22 15.11
C ASP A 96 4.50 18.45 16.10
N VAL A 97 4.15 18.66 17.37
CA VAL A 97 5.13 18.84 18.46
C VAL A 97 5.95 17.58 18.66
N CYS A 98 5.33 16.41 18.62
CA CYS A 98 6.04 15.12 18.69
C CYS A 98 7.03 14.96 17.54
N VAL A 99 6.61 15.24 16.31
CA VAL A 99 7.46 15.15 15.12
C VAL A 99 8.62 16.15 15.20
N PHE A 100 8.35 17.37 15.62
CA PHE A 100 9.40 18.39 15.81
C PHE A 100 10.42 17.95 16.87
N LYS A 101 9.94 17.57 18.07
CA LYS A 101 10.82 17.14 19.17
C LYS A 101 11.62 15.88 18.85
N ALA A 102 11.02 14.91 18.15
CA ALA A 102 11.75 13.71 17.73
C ALA A 102 12.88 14.03 16.75
N LYS A 103 12.70 15.01 15.85
CA LYS A 103 13.76 15.49 14.96
C LYS A 103 14.89 16.17 15.73
N GLU A 104 14.57 17.02 16.70
CA GLU A 104 15.56 17.66 17.58
C GLU A 104 16.40 16.63 18.34
N LEU A 105 15.79 15.49 18.72
CA LEU A 105 16.47 14.38 19.38
C LEU A 105 17.26 13.47 18.41
N GLY A 106 17.31 13.80 17.12
CA GLY A 106 18.00 12.99 16.10
C GLY A 106 17.31 11.67 15.77
N ILE A 107 16.08 11.45 16.23
CA ILE A 107 15.32 10.22 15.94
C ILE A 107 14.90 10.26 14.47
N LYS A 108 15.04 9.13 13.78
CA LYS A 108 14.52 8.98 12.41
C LYS A 108 13.01 9.18 12.42
N THR A 109 12.56 10.29 11.83
CA THR A 109 11.19 10.78 11.99
C THR A 109 10.48 10.90 10.64
N PRO A 110 9.24 10.41 10.50
CA PRO A 110 8.44 10.60 9.29
C PRO A 110 7.95 12.05 9.15
N THR A 111 7.38 12.40 8.00
CA THR A 111 6.71 13.72 7.88
C THR A 111 5.45 13.76 8.75
N THR A 112 5.05 14.93 9.22
CA THR A 112 3.80 15.10 9.97
C THR A 112 2.60 14.56 9.20
N GLN A 113 2.54 14.81 7.88
CA GLN A 113 1.48 14.30 7.01
C GLN A 113 1.45 12.77 6.98
N THR A 114 2.62 12.12 6.94
CA THR A 114 2.73 10.66 7.00
C THR A 114 2.12 10.12 8.30
N VAL A 115 2.39 10.75 9.45
CA VAL A 115 1.81 10.32 10.74
C VAL A 115 0.28 10.47 10.73
N TYR A 116 -0.25 11.57 10.19
CA TYR A 116 -1.69 11.74 10.03
C TYR A 116 -2.33 10.73 9.09
N ASN A 117 -1.65 10.36 7.99
CA ASN A 117 -2.12 9.31 7.10
C ASN A 117 -2.19 7.96 7.84
N TRP A 118 -1.21 7.65 8.69
CA TRP A 118 -1.26 6.44 9.52
C TRP A 118 -2.43 6.44 10.49
N ILE A 119 -2.74 7.58 11.13
CA ILE A 119 -3.91 7.73 12.01
C ILE A 119 -5.21 7.51 11.22
N LYS A 120 -5.33 8.17 10.06
CA LYS A 120 -6.51 8.08 9.19
C LYS A 120 -6.77 6.65 8.71
N ASN A 121 -5.72 5.97 8.29
CA ASN A 121 -5.78 4.60 7.78
C ASN A 121 -5.79 3.55 8.90
N LYS A 122 -5.86 3.96 10.18
CA LYS A 122 -5.86 3.07 11.36
C LYS A 122 -4.64 2.15 11.43
N GLN A 123 -3.48 2.64 10.96
CA GLN A 123 -2.22 1.88 10.90
C GLN A 123 -1.40 1.99 12.20
N ILE A 124 -1.76 2.90 13.11
CA ILE A 124 -1.13 3.07 14.42
C ILE A 124 -2.18 3.11 15.54
N LYS A 125 -1.73 3.03 16.80
CA LYS A 125 -2.60 2.99 17.99
C LYS A 125 -3.45 4.26 18.16
N ILE A 126 -2.90 5.43 17.84
CA ILE A 126 -3.59 6.72 17.94
C ILE A 126 -4.66 6.80 16.84
N LYS A 127 -5.90 7.10 17.24
CA LYS A 127 -7.06 7.22 16.36
C LYS A 127 -7.44 8.68 16.16
N SER A 128 -8.21 8.97 15.12
CA SER A 128 -8.68 10.34 14.82
C SER A 128 -9.45 11.00 15.97
N LYS A 129 -10.14 10.19 16.79
CA LYS A 129 -10.87 10.67 17.99
C LYS A 129 -9.95 11.10 19.14
N ASP A 130 -8.71 10.65 19.14
CA ASP A 130 -7.72 10.97 20.18
C ASP A 130 -7.02 12.31 19.88
N LEU A 131 -7.28 12.92 18.72
CA LEU A 131 -6.77 14.22 18.33
C LEU A 131 -7.70 15.33 18.83
N LEU A 132 -7.13 16.44 19.32
CA LEU A 132 -7.88 17.58 19.88
C LEU A 132 -8.91 18.17 18.90
N ARG A 133 -8.57 18.22 17.60
CA ARG A 133 -9.49 18.57 16.51
C ARG A 133 -9.26 17.62 15.35
N PRO A 134 -10.31 16.98 14.80
CA PRO A 134 -10.23 16.41 13.47
C PRO A 134 -9.79 17.52 12.52
N ARG A 135 -8.62 17.40 11.88
CA ARG A 135 -8.20 18.36 10.85
C ARG A 135 -9.19 18.24 9.70
N PHE A 136 -10.14 19.18 9.60
CA PHE A 136 -11.20 19.22 8.58
C PHE A 136 -10.72 19.63 7.17
N TRP A 137 -9.40 19.63 6.90
CA TRP A 137 -8.81 20.06 5.62
C TRP A 137 -9.02 19.08 4.45
N TRP A 138 -10.05 18.22 4.49
CA TRP A 138 -10.29 17.16 3.50
C TRP A 138 -11.71 17.11 2.93
N LYS A 139 -12.61 18.02 3.33
CA LYS A 139 -13.79 18.28 2.50
C LYS A 139 -13.40 19.29 1.43
N LYS A 140 -12.75 18.83 0.35
CA LYS A 140 -13.06 19.46 -0.93
C LYS A 140 -14.52 19.12 -1.16
N SER A 141 -15.39 20.12 -1.05
CA SER A 141 -16.76 20.08 -1.56
C SER A 141 -16.67 19.46 -2.95
N SER A 142 -17.26 18.28 -3.12
CA SER A 142 -17.56 17.75 -4.45
C SER A 142 -18.69 18.56 -5.04
#